data_AF-A0A3L6TK87-F1
#
_entry.id   AF-A0A3L6TK87-F1
#
_cell.length_a   1.000
_cell.length_b   1.000
_cell.length_c   1.000
_cell.angle_alpha   90.00
_cell.angle_beta   90.00
_cell.angle_gamma   90.00
#
_symmetry.space_group_name_H-M   'P 1'
#
loop_
_entity.id
_entity.type
_entity.pdbx_description
1 polymer ?
#
loop_
_entity_poly.entity_id
_entity_poly.type
_entity_poly.pdbx_seq_one_letter_code
_entity_poly.pdbx_strand_id
1 'polypeptide(L)'
;MHRKVSRAAAPRRHGTLASSSRHGGTPAVMTVNGFQRGESGGGPAACDGNFHSDGDLIVALSTEWFAGGRRCHRAIRITSARTGRSVVARVVDECDSRRGCRGNIVDSSPAVWRALGLDTNVGEVPVTWSDA
;
A
#
# COMPACT_ATOMS: atom_id res chain seq x y z
N MET A 1 16.60 31.09 -60.48
CA MET A 1 16.80 29.70 -60.02
C MET A 1 16.66 29.66 -58.49
N HIS A 2 15.43 29.69 -57.96
CA HIS A 2 15.19 29.61 -56.50
C HIS A 2 14.70 28.19 -56.18
N ARG A 3 15.57 27.35 -55.58
CA ARG A 3 15.19 26.02 -55.09
C ARG A 3 14.57 26.18 -53.69
N LYS A 4 13.26 25.96 -53.57
CA LYS A 4 12.58 25.78 -52.29
C LYS A 4 13.18 24.56 -51.58
N VAL A 5 13.73 24.76 -50.39
CA VAL A 5 14.10 23.66 -49.48
C VAL A 5 12.84 23.26 -48.72
N SER A 6 12.24 22.14 -49.08
CA SER A 6 11.13 21.56 -48.31
C SER A 6 11.68 20.94 -47.02
N ARG A 7 11.28 21.50 -45.87
CA ARG A 7 11.48 20.87 -44.55
C ARG A 7 10.65 19.58 -44.47
N ALA A 8 11.29 18.44 -44.30
CA ALA A 8 10.62 17.21 -43.90
C ALA A 8 10.28 17.29 -42.40
N ALA A 9 9.01 17.08 -42.05
CA ALA A 9 8.56 16.97 -40.66
C ALA A 9 8.88 15.57 -40.12
N ALA A 10 9.47 15.49 -38.92
CA ALA A 10 9.73 14.23 -38.22
C ALA A 10 8.40 13.57 -37.79
N PRO A 11 8.30 12.23 -37.82
CA PRO A 11 7.09 11.54 -37.39
C PRO A 11 6.90 11.71 -35.89
N ARG A 12 5.71 12.19 -35.49
CA ARG A 12 5.23 12.15 -34.12
C ARG A 12 5.19 10.70 -33.66
N ARG A 13 6.09 10.32 -32.76
CA ARG A 13 5.96 9.06 -32.01
C ARG A 13 4.71 9.18 -31.15
N HIS A 14 3.59 8.71 -31.66
CA HIS A 14 2.49 8.29 -30.82
C HIS A 14 3.01 7.09 -30.02
N GLY A 15 3.53 7.38 -28.83
CA GLY A 15 3.65 6.38 -27.79
C GLY A 15 2.23 5.93 -27.48
N THR A 16 1.78 4.89 -28.15
CA THR A 16 0.66 4.08 -27.70
C THR A 16 1.04 3.68 -26.28
N LEU A 17 0.40 4.31 -25.29
CA LEU A 17 0.39 3.81 -23.93
C LEU A 17 -0.23 2.43 -24.04
N ALA A 18 0.64 1.43 -24.19
CA ALA A 18 0.26 0.05 -24.07
C ALA A 18 -0.48 -0.02 -22.73
N SER A 19 -1.78 -0.29 -22.81
CA SER A 19 -2.58 -0.74 -21.69
C SER A 19 -1.99 -2.09 -21.29
N SER A 20 -0.88 -2.05 -20.58
CA SER A 20 -0.34 -3.22 -19.92
C SER A 20 -1.28 -3.45 -18.75
N SER A 21 -2.15 -4.45 -18.87
CA SER A 21 -2.66 -5.17 -17.72
C SER A 21 -1.45 -5.75 -16.97
N ARG A 22 -0.72 -4.91 -16.23
CA ARG A 22 0.24 -5.38 -15.23
C ARG A 22 -0.64 -5.87 -14.10
N HIS A 23 -0.55 -7.16 -13.77
CA HIS A 23 -0.99 -7.66 -12.47
C HIS A 23 -0.12 -7.02 -11.37
N GLY A 24 -0.19 -5.71 -11.20
CA GLY A 24 0.47 -4.92 -10.17
C GLY A 24 -0.61 -4.40 -9.25
N GLY A 25 -0.49 -4.70 -7.95
CA GLY A 25 -1.49 -4.31 -6.96
C GLY A 25 -1.71 -2.80 -6.88
N THR A 26 -2.73 -2.40 -6.12
CA THR A 26 -3.04 -1.02 -5.77
C THR A 26 -1.82 -0.35 -5.12
N PRO A 27 -1.28 0.75 -5.70
CA PRO A 27 -0.20 1.50 -5.07
C PRO A 27 -0.61 2.09 -3.73
N ALA A 28 0.26 2.00 -2.73
CA ALA A 28 0.04 2.51 -1.39
C ALA A 28 1.33 2.99 -0.72
N VAL A 29 1.18 3.70 0.38
CA VAL A 29 2.25 3.95 1.34
C VAL A 29 2.03 3.04 2.54
N MET A 30 3.04 2.25 2.88
CA MET A 30 3.03 1.42 4.07
C MET A 30 3.71 2.18 5.23
N THR A 31 3.02 2.23 6.37
CA THR A 31 3.49 2.82 7.63
C THR A 31 3.68 1.73 8.68
N VAL A 32 4.36 2.05 9.78
CA VAL A 32 4.53 1.16 10.95
C VAL A 32 3.57 1.56 12.06
N ASN A 33 2.84 0.59 12.59
CA ASN A 33 1.93 0.77 13.72
C ASN A 33 2.03 -0.38 14.71
N GLY A 34 2.04 -0.05 16.00
CA GLY A 34 1.89 -1.01 17.10
C GLY A 34 0.43 -1.30 17.38
N PHE A 35 0.06 -2.58 17.43
CA PHE A 35 -1.32 -3.04 17.63
C PHE A 35 -1.58 -3.52 19.06
N GLN A 36 -0.59 -3.44 19.95
CA GLN A 36 -0.74 -3.82 21.34
C GLN A 36 -1.33 -2.66 22.17
N ARG A 37 -1.77 -2.99 23.38
CA ARG A 37 -2.32 -2.00 24.30
C ARG A 37 -1.26 -0.97 24.69
N GLY A 38 -1.58 0.30 24.50
CA GLY A 38 -0.73 1.43 24.90
C GLY A 38 0.30 1.83 23.85
N GLU A 39 0.22 1.29 22.64
CA GLU A 39 1.08 1.65 21.50
C GLU A 39 0.40 2.65 20.56
N SER A 40 1.05 2.93 19.42
CA SER A 40 0.64 3.95 18.46
C SER A 40 -0.75 3.72 17.87
N GLY A 41 -1.22 2.47 17.79
CA GLY A 41 -2.55 2.13 17.27
C GLY A 41 -3.69 2.60 18.17
N GLY A 42 -3.38 3.00 19.40
CA GLY A 42 -4.35 3.58 20.32
C GLY A 42 -5.33 2.54 20.86
N GLY A 43 -6.52 2.48 20.26
CA GLY A 43 -7.63 1.64 20.72
C GLY A 43 -7.57 0.19 20.22
N PRO A 44 -8.51 -0.66 20.66
CA PRO A 44 -8.68 -1.99 20.08
C PRO A 44 -9.11 -1.91 18.61
N ALA A 45 -8.72 -2.91 17.82
CA ALA A 45 -8.91 -2.94 16.37
C ALA A 45 -10.39 -3.01 15.96
N ALA A 46 -10.77 -2.28 14.90
CA ALA A 46 -12.15 -2.11 14.46
C ALA A 46 -12.85 -3.41 14.04
N CYS A 47 -12.13 -4.45 13.59
CA CYS A 47 -12.76 -5.68 13.14
C CYS A 47 -13.29 -6.57 14.26
N ASP A 48 -12.61 -6.60 15.41
CA ASP A 48 -12.90 -7.57 16.48
C ASP A 48 -12.86 -7.01 17.89
N GLY A 49 -12.53 -5.73 18.06
CA GLY A 49 -12.45 -5.07 19.35
C GLY A 49 -11.29 -5.55 20.22
N ASN A 50 -10.26 -6.16 19.63
CA ASN A 50 -9.10 -6.68 20.35
C ASN A 50 -7.82 -5.91 20.05
N PHE A 51 -6.87 -5.99 20.97
CA PHE A 51 -5.46 -5.70 20.69
C PHE A 51 -4.80 -6.93 20.08
N HIS A 52 -3.81 -6.73 19.23
CA HIS A 52 -3.10 -7.81 18.53
C HIS A 52 -1.59 -7.69 18.77
N SER A 53 -0.83 -8.77 18.59
CA SER A 53 0.61 -8.73 18.82
C SER A 53 1.32 -8.05 17.65
N ASP A 54 2.37 -7.28 17.95
CA ASP A 54 3.30 -6.75 16.93
C ASP A 54 4.08 -7.84 16.18
N GLY A 55 4.03 -9.08 16.67
CA GLY A 55 4.53 -10.28 16.01
C GLY A 55 3.58 -10.83 14.93
N ASP A 56 2.31 -10.42 14.90
CA ASP A 56 1.33 -10.91 13.95
C ASP A 56 1.46 -10.22 12.60
N LEU A 57 1.24 -10.94 11.49
CA LEU A 57 1.20 -10.33 10.15
C LEU A 57 -0.16 -9.67 9.90
N ILE A 58 -0.33 -8.48 10.46
CA ILE A 58 -1.59 -7.73 10.44
C ILE A 58 -1.44 -6.29 9.95
N VAL A 59 -2.55 -5.73 9.47
CA VAL A 59 -2.65 -4.36 8.96
C VAL A 59 -3.97 -3.67 9.29
N ALA A 60 -3.93 -2.35 9.34
CA ALA A 60 -5.06 -1.45 9.16
C ALA A 60 -5.08 -0.89 7.73
N LEU A 61 -6.27 -0.67 7.18
CA LEU A 61 -6.43 -0.07 5.84
C LEU A 61 -7.09 1.30 5.95
N SER A 62 -6.69 2.24 5.10
CA SER A 62 -7.43 3.51 4.94
C SER A 62 -8.93 3.27 4.74
N THR A 63 -9.77 4.15 5.28
CA THR A 63 -11.25 4.04 5.31
C THR A 63 -11.89 3.48 4.03
N GLU A 64 -11.53 3.99 2.85
CA GLU A 64 -12.09 3.52 1.58
C GLU A 64 -11.74 2.04 1.31
N TRP A 65 -10.50 1.65 1.58
CA TRP A 65 -10.03 0.28 1.41
C TRP A 65 -10.51 -0.65 2.52
N PHE A 66 -10.65 -0.16 3.75
CA PHE A 66 -11.32 -0.89 4.82
C PHE A 66 -12.78 -1.22 4.46
N ALA A 67 -13.42 -0.31 3.70
CA ALA A 67 -14.73 -0.48 3.08
C ALA A 67 -15.83 -0.87 4.09
N GLY A 68 -15.85 -0.18 5.24
CA GLY A 68 -16.80 -0.44 6.33
C GLY A 68 -16.67 -1.85 6.92
N GLY A 69 -15.45 -2.39 6.98
CA GLY A 69 -15.18 -3.71 7.53
C GLY A 69 -15.37 -4.86 6.55
N ARG A 70 -15.70 -4.61 5.27
CA ARG A 70 -15.85 -5.69 4.27
C ARG A 70 -14.58 -6.51 4.06
N ARG A 71 -13.41 -5.96 4.38
CA ARG A 71 -12.12 -6.67 4.35
C ARG A 71 -11.69 -7.25 5.70
N CYS A 72 -12.49 -7.12 6.76
CA CYS A 72 -12.13 -7.64 8.07
C CYS A 72 -11.76 -9.12 8.01
N HIS A 73 -10.59 -9.43 8.58
CA HIS A 73 -9.97 -10.76 8.63
C HIS A 73 -9.68 -11.40 7.26
N ARG A 74 -9.83 -10.64 6.17
CA ARG A 74 -9.36 -11.05 4.85
C ARG A 74 -7.86 -10.79 4.74
N ALA A 75 -7.22 -11.59 3.91
CA ALA A 75 -5.81 -11.47 3.63
C ALA A 75 -5.57 -10.52 2.45
N ILE A 76 -4.53 -9.71 2.55
CA ILE A 76 -3.99 -8.96 1.42
C ILE A 76 -2.54 -9.35 1.20
N ARG A 77 -2.09 -9.29 -0.05
CA ARG A 77 -0.69 -9.46 -0.42
C ARG A 77 -0.06 -8.10 -0.60
N ILE A 78 0.96 -7.79 0.19
CA ILE A 78 1.72 -6.53 0.15
C ILE A 78 3.07 -6.82 -0.53
N THR A 79 3.48 -5.97 -1.47
CA THR A 79 4.76 -6.08 -2.17
C THR A 79 5.54 -4.79 -2.04
N SER A 80 6.75 -4.87 -1.49
CA SER A 80 7.64 -3.72 -1.33
C SER A 80 8.28 -3.35 -2.67
N ALA A 81 8.13 -2.09 -3.07
CA ALA A 81 8.83 -1.57 -4.26
C ALA A 81 10.34 -1.44 -4.02
N ARG A 82 10.79 -1.39 -2.75
CA ARG A 82 12.21 -1.25 -2.38
C ARG A 82 12.95 -2.58 -2.42
N THR A 83 12.36 -3.65 -1.88
CA THR A 83 13.02 -4.96 -1.75
C THR A 83 12.54 -5.99 -2.76
N GLY A 84 11.42 -5.74 -3.45
CA GLY A 84 10.78 -6.71 -4.34
C GLY A 84 10.12 -7.90 -3.61
N ARG A 85 10.22 -7.95 -2.28
CA ARG A 85 9.62 -9.01 -1.46
C ARG A 85 8.11 -8.80 -1.30
N SER A 86 7.39 -9.89 -1.10
CA SER A 86 5.96 -9.87 -0.79
C SER A 86 5.68 -10.59 0.54
N VAL A 87 4.63 -10.17 1.23
CA VAL A 87 4.09 -10.84 2.41
C VAL A 87 2.57 -10.81 2.36
N VAL A 88 1.94 -11.84 2.92
CA VAL A 88 0.49 -11.87 3.12
C VAL A 88 0.20 -11.46 4.56
N ALA A 89 -0.70 -10.49 4.74
CA ALA A 89 -1.10 -9.98 6.04
C ALA A 89 -2.63 -9.91 6.15
N ARG A 90 -3.14 -10.06 7.36
CA ARG A 90 -4.58 -10.04 7.67
C ARG A 90 -5.02 -8.62 8.04
N VAL A 91 -6.12 -8.17 7.46
CA VAL A 91 -6.74 -6.90 7.84
C VAL A 91 -7.45 -7.05 9.18
N VAL A 92 -7.13 -6.19 10.15
CA VAL A 92 -7.74 -6.20 11.49
C VAL A 92 -8.35 -4.86 11.88
N ASP A 93 -7.98 -3.77 11.20
CA ASP A 93 -8.35 -2.43 11.65
C ASP A 93 -8.59 -1.45 10.51
N GLU A 94 -9.17 -0.31 10.85
CA GLU A 94 -9.33 0.87 10.00
C GLU A 94 -8.32 1.95 10.38
N CYS A 95 -7.58 2.44 9.40
CA CYS A 95 -6.85 3.70 9.51
C CYS A 95 -7.79 4.85 9.09
N ASP A 96 -8.50 5.43 10.07
CA ASP A 96 -9.60 6.38 9.81
C ASP A 96 -9.08 7.66 9.12
N SER A 97 -9.43 7.82 7.84
CA SER A 97 -8.96 8.95 7.03
C SER A 97 -9.64 10.27 7.38
N ARG A 98 -10.70 10.25 8.19
CA ARG A 98 -11.34 11.44 8.75
C ARG A 98 -10.66 11.90 10.05
N ARG A 99 -9.81 11.05 10.63
CA ARG A 99 -9.10 11.28 11.90
C ARG A 99 -7.59 11.27 11.74
N GLY A 100 -7.09 11.73 10.59
CA GLY A 100 -5.66 12.01 10.37
C GLY A 100 -4.91 10.98 9.52
N CYS A 101 -5.52 9.83 9.17
CA CYS A 101 -4.90 8.91 8.23
C CYS A 101 -5.01 9.41 6.77
N ARG A 102 -3.99 9.15 5.93
CA ARG A 102 -4.10 9.45 4.48
C ARG A 102 -5.00 8.41 3.81
N GLY A 103 -5.54 8.73 2.63
CA GLY A 103 -6.44 7.85 1.88
C GLY A 103 -5.78 6.67 1.15
N ASN A 104 -4.46 6.50 1.28
CA ASN A 104 -3.67 5.51 0.56
C ASN A 104 -2.67 4.75 1.45
N ILE A 105 -3.07 4.47 2.69
CA ILE A 105 -2.26 3.85 3.74
C ILE A 105 -2.56 2.36 3.88
N VAL A 106 -1.49 1.58 3.98
CA VAL A 106 -1.48 0.25 4.60
C VAL A 106 -0.69 0.38 5.90
N ASP A 107 -1.38 0.50 7.03
CA ASP A 107 -0.72 0.70 8.31
C ASP A 107 -0.43 -0.65 8.95
N SER A 108 0.83 -0.98 9.17
CA SER A 108 1.24 -2.39 9.34
C SER A 108 2.08 -2.62 10.58
N SER A 109 1.93 -3.82 11.15
CA SER A 109 2.72 -4.28 12.30
C SER A 109 4.22 -4.35 11.99
N PRO A 110 5.10 -4.25 13.01
CA PRO A 110 6.54 -4.46 12.84
C PRO A 110 6.90 -5.81 12.21
N ALA A 111 6.09 -6.86 12.40
CA ALA A 111 6.30 -8.15 11.75
C ALA A 111 6.19 -8.10 10.21
N VAL A 112 5.25 -7.31 9.67
CA VAL A 112 5.10 -7.11 8.21
C VAL A 112 6.35 -6.45 7.62
N TRP A 113 6.87 -5.41 8.29
CA TRP A 113 8.11 -4.75 7.90
C TRP A 113 9.30 -5.71 7.88
N ARG A 114 9.44 -6.53 8.92
CA ARG A 114 10.51 -7.52 9.04
C ARG A 114 10.43 -8.58 7.92
N ALA A 115 9.24 -9.09 7.63
CA ALA A 115 9.01 -10.06 6.56
C ALA A 115 9.38 -9.50 5.17
N LEU A 116 9.13 -8.21 4.96
CA LEU A 116 9.53 -7.51 3.73
C LEU A 116 11.01 -7.12 3.68
N GLY A 117 11.76 -7.33 4.77
CA GLY A 117 13.17 -6.95 4.88
C GLY A 117 13.38 -5.44 4.95
N LEU A 118 12.49 -4.72 5.63
CA LEU A 118 12.51 -3.27 5.77
C LEU A 118 12.81 -2.85 7.22
N ASP A 119 13.46 -1.69 7.37
CA ASP A 119 13.72 -1.07 8.67
C ASP A 119 12.56 -0.14 9.05
N THR A 120 11.96 -0.37 10.21
CA THR A 120 10.86 0.43 10.76
C THR A 120 11.26 1.87 11.06
N ASN A 121 12.55 2.16 11.28
CA ASN A 121 13.04 3.52 11.53
C ASN A 121 12.86 4.47 10.32
N VAL A 122 12.63 3.92 9.12
CA VAL A 122 12.29 4.71 7.92
C VAL A 122 10.90 5.33 8.02
N GLY A 123 10.00 4.73 8.80
CA GLY A 123 8.63 5.19 9.04
C GLY A 123 7.66 4.89 7.89
N GLU A 124 8.04 5.19 6.64
CA GLU A 124 7.17 5.03 5.48
C GLU A 124 7.88 4.50 4.22
N VAL A 125 7.22 3.60 3.49
CA VAL A 125 7.75 3.02 2.24
C VAL A 125 6.67 2.83 1.17
N PRO A 126 6.99 3.01 -0.12
CA PRO A 126 6.06 2.70 -1.19
C PRO A 126 5.88 1.19 -1.37
N VAL A 127 4.63 0.76 -1.47
CA VAL A 127 4.24 -0.65 -1.71
C VAL A 127 3.15 -0.74 -2.77
N THR A 128 2.88 -1.95 -3.23
CA THR A 128 1.61 -2.29 -3.88
C THR A 128 0.89 -3.36 -3.06
N TRP A 129 -0.44 -3.37 -3.06
CA TRP A 129 -1.23 -4.41 -2.40
C TRP A 129 -2.38 -4.92 -3.26
N SER A 130 -2.79 -6.16 -3.04
CA SER A 130 -4.01 -6.73 -3.63
C SER A 130 -4.72 -7.60 -2.60
N ASP A 131 -6.02 -7.82 -2.79
CA ASP A 131 -6.70 -8.94 -2.12
C ASP A 131 -5.94 -10.26 -2.46
N ALA A 132 -5.83 -11.17 -1.49
CA ALA A 132 -5.07 -12.43 -1.60
C ALA A 132 -5.98 -13.65 -1.78
#